data_AF-A0A3D8J112-F1
#
_entry.id   AF-A0A3D8J112-F1
#
_cell.length_a   1.000
_cell.length_b   1.000
_cell.length_c   1.000
_cell.angle_alpha   90.00
_cell.angle_beta   90.00
_cell.angle_gamma   90.00
#
_symmetry.space_group_name_H-M   'P 1'
#
loop_
_entity.id
_entity.type
_entity.pdbx_description
1 polymer ?
#
loop_
_entity_poly.entity_id
_entity_poly.type
_entity_poly.pdbx_seq_one_letter_code
_entity_poly.pdbx_strand_id
1 'polypeptide(L)'
;MEMKKIALGVLLGLELILAEGLSECKGAKDYDRGCVKISQTPYGGKIFTPYKNGKINGLQKIYDSEGRLEQTTPYKNGKINGVLKGYADNKVRSTTPYKNGKINGVEKVFYKNGVLKRETPYKNGKINGFERGYYENGKPESIVFYTNGRKDRGGKWYDEKGKILAEFIFKNNLATIGRCYQKKMMSKKQLKKLNNSFYTSTILSICK
;
A
#
# COMPACT_ATOMS: atom_id res chain seq x y z
N MET A 1 27.23 40.60 -4.72
CA MET A 1 26.62 39.43 -5.38
C MET A 1 26.89 38.22 -4.52
N GLU A 2 25.93 37.84 -3.68
CA GLU A 2 25.73 36.49 -3.13
C GLU A 2 24.54 36.57 -2.14
N MET A 3 23.32 36.55 -2.69
CA MET A 3 22.16 36.14 -1.88
C MET A 3 22.28 34.64 -1.68
N LYS A 4 22.74 34.25 -0.49
CA LYS A 4 22.76 32.87 -0.02
C LYS A 4 21.39 32.24 -0.24
N LYS A 5 21.40 31.07 -0.88
CA LYS A 5 20.28 30.16 -1.15
C LYS A 5 19.66 29.64 0.16
N ILE A 6 19.03 30.50 0.94
CA ILE A 6 18.23 30.15 2.11
C ILE A 6 16.84 30.71 1.85
N ALA A 7 15.81 29.91 2.14
CA ALA A 7 14.39 30.28 2.13
C ALA A 7 13.58 30.09 0.83
N LEU A 8 13.72 28.94 0.15
CA LEU A 8 12.55 28.36 -0.55
C LEU A 8 11.93 27.21 0.25
N GLY A 9 12.77 26.44 0.97
CA GLY A 9 12.31 25.34 1.81
C GLY A 9 11.56 25.75 3.09
N VAL A 10 11.83 26.93 3.66
CA VAL A 10 11.16 27.40 4.89
C VAL A 10 9.75 27.88 4.60
N LEU A 11 9.55 28.60 3.48
CA LEU A 11 8.26 29.12 3.04
C LEU A 11 7.23 28.02 2.79
N LEU A 12 7.60 26.96 2.05
CA LEU A 12 6.69 25.83 1.80
C LEU A 12 6.28 25.07 3.08
N GLY A 13 7.16 25.01 4.09
CA GLY A 13 6.82 24.38 5.37
C GLY A 13 5.83 25.20 6.19
N LEU A 14 6.01 26.52 6.20
CA LEU A 14 5.18 27.45 6.95
C LEU A 14 3.77 27.57 6.35
N GLU A 15 3.64 27.62 5.02
CA GLU A 15 2.34 27.68 4.33
C GLU A 15 1.46 26.45 4.60
N LEU A 16 2.08 25.27 4.63
CA LEU A 16 1.39 24.00 4.92
C LEU A 16 0.87 23.93 6.37
N ILE A 17 1.64 24.47 7.30
CA ILE A 17 1.27 24.58 8.72
C ILE A 17 0.07 25.53 8.88
N LEU A 18 0.12 26.69 8.22
CA LEU A 18 -0.95 27.70 8.27
C LEU A 18 -2.27 27.17 7.70
N ALA A 19 -2.23 26.39 6.62
CA ALA A 19 -3.42 25.79 6.02
C ALA A 19 -4.15 24.79 6.94
N GLU A 20 -3.43 24.18 7.89
CA GLU A 20 -4.00 23.23 8.87
C GLU A 20 -4.29 23.89 10.23
N GLY A 21 -4.00 25.18 10.38
CA GLY A 21 -4.24 25.94 11.62
C GLY A 21 -3.39 25.49 12.81
N LEU A 22 -2.36 24.67 12.58
CA LEU A 22 -1.42 24.26 13.62
C LEU A 22 -0.19 25.16 13.59
N SER A 23 0.64 25.15 14.63
CA SER A 23 1.95 25.80 14.64
C SER A 23 3.06 24.74 14.72
N GLU A 24 4.29 25.11 14.36
CA GLU A 24 5.43 24.21 14.58
C GLU A 24 5.65 23.95 16.09
N CYS A 25 6.00 22.72 16.44
CA CYS A 25 6.32 22.36 17.83
C CYS A 25 7.64 23.00 18.27
N LYS A 26 7.60 23.97 19.21
CA LYS A 26 8.81 24.66 19.72
C LYS A 26 9.22 24.19 21.11
N GLY A 27 8.29 23.65 21.90
CA GLY A 27 8.58 23.11 23.23
C GLY A 27 7.53 22.12 23.72
N ALA A 28 7.78 21.50 24.87
CA ALA A 28 6.94 20.43 25.43
C ALA A 28 5.45 20.81 25.53
N LYS A 29 5.14 22.04 25.96
CA LYS A 29 3.76 22.55 26.08
C LYS A 29 3.00 22.61 24.75
N ASP A 30 3.70 22.64 23.62
CA ASP A 30 3.06 22.68 22.29
C ASP A 30 2.58 21.30 21.88
N TYR A 31 3.32 20.25 22.23
CA TYR A 31 2.93 18.86 21.99
C TYR A 31 1.61 18.51 22.69
N ASP A 32 1.36 19.13 23.85
CA ASP A 32 0.09 18.96 24.58
C ASP A 32 -1.04 19.76 23.94
N ARG A 33 -0.83 21.05 23.63
CA ARG A 33 -1.86 21.93 23.07
C ARG A 33 -2.28 21.56 21.65
N GLY A 34 -1.33 21.10 20.83
CA GLY A 34 -1.52 20.93 19.40
C GLY A 34 -0.41 21.60 18.62
N CYS A 35 0.39 20.83 17.87
CA CYS A 35 1.46 21.38 17.03
C CYS A 35 1.84 20.39 15.92
N VAL A 36 2.65 20.82 14.96
CA VAL A 36 3.24 19.96 13.92
C VAL A 36 4.74 19.91 14.10
N LYS A 37 5.28 18.69 14.26
CA LYS A 37 6.72 18.46 14.21
C LYS A 37 7.13 18.26 12.76
N ILE A 38 8.09 19.06 12.29
CA ILE A 38 8.72 18.88 10.99
C ILE A 38 10.02 18.06 11.19
N SER A 39 10.19 17.00 10.42
CA SER A 39 11.45 16.24 10.35
C SER A 39 11.81 15.90 8.90
N GLN A 40 13.06 15.50 8.66
CA GLN A 40 13.52 15.11 7.32
C GLN A 40 13.51 13.59 7.13
N THR A 41 13.26 13.13 5.91
CA THR A 41 13.53 11.73 5.53
C THR A 41 15.03 11.56 5.22
N PRO A 42 15.57 10.32 5.24
CA PRO A 42 16.97 10.07 4.87
C PRO A 42 17.36 10.56 3.46
N TYR A 43 16.39 10.80 2.59
CA TYR A 43 16.59 11.20 1.19
C TYR A 43 16.27 12.68 0.94
N GLY A 44 16.14 13.49 2.00
CA GLY A 44 15.91 14.94 1.89
C GLY A 44 14.43 15.34 1.75
N GLY A 45 13.51 14.40 1.87
CA GLY A 45 12.08 14.68 1.97
C GLY A 45 11.69 15.26 3.33
N LYS A 46 10.42 15.65 3.48
CA LYS A 46 9.87 16.23 4.72
C LYS A 46 8.73 15.40 5.28
N ILE A 47 8.67 15.32 6.60
CA ILE A 47 7.61 14.66 7.36
C ILE A 47 6.97 15.72 8.25
N PHE A 48 5.66 15.89 8.13
CA PHE A 48 4.84 16.75 8.98
C PHE A 48 4.02 15.86 9.89
N THR A 49 4.34 15.85 11.18
CA THR A 49 3.70 14.97 12.17
C THR A 49 2.90 15.81 13.17
N PRO A 50 1.56 15.79 13.12
CA PRO A 50 0.75 16.53 14.07
C PRO A 50 0.71 15.82 15.43
N TYR A 51 0.86 16.58 16.49
CA TYR A 51 0.76 16.14 17.88
C TYR A 51 -0.37 16.87 18.59
N LYS A 52 -1.03 16.17 19.52
CA LYS A 52 -1.97 16.74 20.49
C LYS A 52 -1.97 15.85 21.74
N ASN A 53 -2.04 16.44 22.92
CA ASN A 53 -1.96 15.73 24.21
C ASN A 53 -0.73 14.80 24.29
N GLY A 54 0.42 15.28 23.80
CA GLY A 54 1.69 14.56 23.81
C GLY A 54 1.77 13.37 22.85
N LYS A 55 0.74 13.12 22.03
CA LYS A 55 0.67 11.97 21.12
C LYS A 55 0.45 12.42 19.69
N ILE A 56 0.92 11.62 18.72
CA ILE A 56 0.62 11.87 17.31
C ILE A 56 -0.89 11.80 17.11
N ASN A 57 -1.49 12.87 16.59
CA ASN A 57 -2.92 12.97 16.42
C ASN A 57 -3.26 13.94 15.30
N GLY A 58 -3.89 13.44 14.24
CA GLY A 58 -4.14 14.18 13.01
C GLY A 58 -3.58 13.46 11.79
N LEU A 59 -3.50 14.15 10.66
CA LEU A 59 -3.01 13.58 9.41
C LEU A 59 -1.52 13.85 9.25
N GLN A 60 -0.69 12.81 9.41
CA GLN A 60 0.72 12.92 9.06
C GLN A 60 0.87 12.98 7.54
N LYS A 61 1.77 13.82 7.04
CA LYS A 61 2.10 13.95 5.62
C LYS A 61 3.60 13.75 5.39
N ILE A 62 3.94 12.99 4.36
CA ILE A 62 5.32 12.75 3.93
C ILE A 62 5.45 13.25 2.49
N TYR A 63 6.48 14.05 2.26
CA TYR A 63 6.85 14.60 0.97
C TYR A 63 8.25 14.14 0.60
N ASP A 64 8.50 13.94 -0.69
CA ASP A 64 9.84 13.66 -1.21
C ASP A 64 10.73 14.92 -1.23
N SER A 65 11.96 14.77 -1.70
CA SER A 65 12.94 15.86 -1.82
C SER A 65 12.56 16.94 -2.82
N GLU A 66 11.64 16.66 -3.74
CA GLU A 66 11.07 17.60 -4.71
C GLU A 66 9.79 18.27 -4.18
N GLY A 67 9.35 17.92 -2.97
CA GLY A 67 8.14 18.47 -2.35
C GLY A 67 6.83 17.83 -2.84
N ARG A 68 6.88 16.70 -3.54
CA ARG A 68 5.69 15.95 -3.96
C ARG A 68 5.17 15.10 -2.80
N LEU A 69 3.86 15.08 -2.60
CA LEU A 69 3.22 14.27 -1.56
C LEU A 69 3.40 12.79 -1.89
N GLU A 70 4.00 12.02 -0.97
CA GLU A 70 4.21 10.58 -1.11
C GLU A 70 3.22 9.77 -0.26
N GLN A 71 2.88 10.27 0.93
CA GLN A 71 2.04 9.54 1.87
C GLN A 71 1.22 10.43 2.78
N THR A 72 0.00 10.00 3.08
CA THR A 72 -0.82 10.54 4.17
C THR A 72 -1.24 9.44 5.12
N THR A 73 -1.01 9.61 6.42
CA THR A 73 -1.32 8.61 7.46
C THR A 73 -2.16 9.24 8.57
N PRO A 74 -3.43 8.82 8.74
CA PRO A 74 -4.29 9.36 9.79
C PRO A 74 -3.98 8.70 11.13
N TYR A 75 -3.63 9.51 12.12
CA TYR A 75 -3.39 9.09 13.49
C TYR A 75 -4.49 9.59 14.43
N LYS A 76 -4.89 8.75 15.38
CA LYS A 76 -5.72 9.10 16.52
C LYS A 76 -5.04 8.57 17.78
N ASN A 77 -4.67 9.46 18.70
CA ASN A 77 -4.03 9.13 19.98
C ASN A 77 -2.82 8.18 19.85
N GLY A 78 -1.94 8.46 18.89
CA GLY A 78 -0.70 7.71 18.65
C GLY A 78 -0.86 6.44 17.81
N LYS A 79 -2.09 6.08 17.39
CA LYS A 79 -2.34 4.89 16.56
C LYS A 79 -2.91 5.29 15.20
N ILE A 80 -2.49 4.60 14.13
CA ILE A 80 -3.09 4.80 12.81
C ILE A 80 -4.56 4.40 12.87
N ASN A 81 -5.46 5.29 12.45
CA ASN A 81 -6.89 5.06 12.46
C ASN A 81 -7.55 5.84 11.32
N GLY A 82 -8.03 5.12 10.31
CA GLY A 82 -8.47 5.69 9.03
C GLY A 82 -7.73 5.07 7.86
N VAL A 83 -7.75 5.75 6.71
CA VAL A 83 -7.14 5.23 5.47
C VAL A 83 -5.77 5.86 5.25
N LEU A 84 -4.71 5.05 5.31
CA LEU A 84 -3.40 5.43 4.81
C LEU A 84 -3.48 5.48 3.28
N LYS A 85 -2.92 6.54 2.68
CA LYS A 85 -2.83 6.68 1.22
C LYS A 85 -1.38 6.88 0.81
N GLY A 86 -0.94 6.10 -0.18
CA GLY A 86 0.33 6.31 -0.88
C GLY A 86 0.08 6.98 -2.23
N TYR A 87 0.98 7.84 -2.65
CA TYR A 87 0.85 8.66 -3.85
C TYR A 87 2.09 8.49 -4.74
N ALA A 88 1.88 8.59 -6.05
CA ALA A 88 2.95 8.74 -7.04
C ALA A 88 2.38 9.41 -8.29
N ASP A 89 3.16 10.29 -8.92
CA ASP A 89 2.71 11.15 -10.02
C ASP A 89 1.46 11.98 -9.62
N ASN A 90 1.45 12.51 -8.38
CA ASN A 90 0.33 13.27 -7.79
C ASN A 90 -1.03 12.53 -7.76
N LYS A 91 -1.03 11.21 -7.91
CA LYS A 91 -2.22 10.36 -7.86
C LYS A 91 -2.10 9.31 -6.77
N VAL A 92 -3.23 8.94 -6.18
CA VAL A 92 -3.29 7.83 -5.20
C VAL A 92 -2.88 6.52 -5.89
N ARG A 93 -1.87 5.84 -5.35
CA ARG A 93 -1.40 4.52 -5.80
C ARG A 93 -1.78 3.40 -4.86
N SER A 94 -2.07 3.71 -3.61
CA SER A 94 -2.58 2.73 -2.66
C SER A 94 -3.49 3.38 -1.63
N THR A 95 -4.45 2.59 -1.16
CA THR A 95 -5.27 2.91 0.01
C THR A 95 -5.30 1.71 0.94
N THR A 96 -4.90 1.90 2.19
CA THR A 96 -4.85 0.82 3.18
C THR A 96 -5.63 1.24 4.42
N PRO A 97 -6.78 0.61 4.72
CA PRO A 97 -7.59 0.97 5.87
C PRO A 97 -7.01 0.39 7.17
N TYR A 98 -6.91 1.23 8.20
CA TYR A 98 -6.45 0.87 9.53
C TYR A 98 -7.53 1.17 10.57
N LYS A 99 -7.65 0.29 11.56
CA LYS A 99 -8.41 0.51 12.78
C LYS A 99 -7.51 0.23 13.98
N ASN A 100 -7.29 1.25 14.81
CA ASN A 100 -6.48 1.16 16.03
C ASN A 100 -5.08 0.54 15.82
N GLY A 101 -4.39 0.95 14.76
CA GLY A 101 -3.03 0.52 14.43
C GLY A 101 -2.93 -0.80 13.66
N LYS A 102 -4.05 -1.49 13.38
CA LYS A 102 -4.07 -2.72 12.59
C LYS A 102 -4.80 -2.51 11.26
N ILE A 103 -4.27 -3.07 10.17
CA ILE A 103 -4.97 -3.07 8.88
C ILE A 103 -6.29 -3.82 9.04
N ASN A 104 -7.40 -3.21 8.63
CA ASN A 104 -8.72 -3.80 8.71
C ASN A 104 -9.64 -3.21 7.64
N GLY A 105 -10.10 -4.04 6.71
CA GLY A 105 -10.78 -3.63 5.49
C GLY A 105 -9.99 -4.05 4.24
N VAL A 106 -10.31 -3.45 3.10
CA VAL A 106 -9.71 -3.83 1.80
C VAL A 106 -8.60 -2.86 1.44
N GLU A 107 -7.36 -3.34 1.36
CA GLU A 107 -6.28 -2.61 0.69
C GLU A 107 -6.57 -2.57 -0.81
N LYS A 108 -6.34 -1.41 -1.44
CA LYS A 108 -6.37 -1.26 -2.89
C LYS A 108 -5.04 -0.70 -3.39
N VAL A 109 -4.57 -1.21 -4.51
CA VAL A 109 -3.38 -0.72 -5.22
C VAL A 109 -3.76 -0.42 -6.66
N PHE A 110 -3.25 0.67 -7.23
CA PHE A 110 -3.62 1.16 -8.55
C PHE A 110 -2.42 1.24 -9.49
N TYR A 111 -2.68 1.05 -10.78
CA TYR A 111 -1.74 1.32 -11.87
C TYR A 111 -1.55 2.83 -12.09
N LYS A 112 -0.58 3.21 -12.93
CA LYS A 112 -0.32 4.63 -13.27
C LYS A 112 -1.49 5.29 -13.99
N ASN A 113 -2.22 4.52 -14.79
CA ASN A 113 -3.44 4.96 -15.45
C ASN A 113 -4.66 5.08 -14.49
N GLY A 114 -4.51 4.70 -13.21
CA GLY A 114 -5.59 4.74 -12.22
C GLY A 114 -6.46 3.48 -12.16
N VAL A 115 -6.23 2.50 -13.04
CA VAL A 115 -6.95 1.21 -13.00
C VAL A 115 -6.56 0.44 -11.74
N LEU A 116 -7.55 -0.19 -11.11
CA LEU A 116 -7.32 -1.05 -9.94
C LEU A 116 -6.40 -2.20 -10.34
N LYS A 117 -5.28 -2.34 -9.66
CA LYS A 117 -4.29 -3.40 -9.89
C LYS A 117 -4.49 -4.59 -8.97
N ARG A 118 -4.81 -4.31 -7.70
CA ARG A 118 -4.99 -5.34 -6.68
C ARG A 118 -5.94 -4.85 -5.61
N GLU A 119 -6.75 -5.77 -5.10
CA GLU A 119 -7.45 -5.62 -3.84
C GLU A 119 -7.15 -6.80 -2.92
N THR A 120 -6.85 -6.49 -1.66
CA THR A 120 -6.46 -7.49 -0.66
C THR A 120 -7.29 -7.27 0.61
N PRO A 121 -8.19 -8.20 0.98
CA PRO A 121 -9.03 -8.06 2.16
C PRO A 121 -8.23 -8.42 3.42
N TYR A 122 -8.21 -7.52 4.40
CA TYR A 122 -7.57 -7.72 5.69
C TYR A 122 -8.60 -7.74 6.83
N LYS A 123 -8.40 -8.64 7.78
CA LYS A 123 -9.08 -8.66 9.07
C LYS A 123 -8.02 -8.75 10.16
N ASN A 124 -7.97 -7.73 11.03
CA ASN A 124 -7.04 -7.65 12.17
C ASN A 124 -5.55 -7.86 11.79
N GLY A 125 -5.13 -7.25 10.68
CA GLY A 125 -3.75 -7.30 10.18
C GLY A 125 -3.40 -8.55 9.36
N LYS A 126 -4.34 -9.49 9.15
CA LYS A 126 -4.12 -10.69 8.34
C LYS A 126 -5.03 -10.70 7.11
N ILE A 127 -4.52 -11.15 5.97
CA ILE A 127 -5.34 -11.32 4.76
C ILE A 127 -6.41 -12.37 5.04
N ASN A 128 -7.68 -12.06 4.77
CA ASN A 128 -8.78 -12.98 5.02
C ASN A 128 -9.92 -12.74 4.03
N GLY A 129 -10.06 -13.63 3.05
CA GLY A 129 -10.98 -13.53 1.92
C GLY A 129 -10.26 -13.67 0.57
N PHE A 130 -10.95 -13.28 -0.51
CA PHE A 130 -10.38 -13.31 -1.86
C PHE A 130 -9.52 -12.08 -2.13
N GLU A 131 -8.22 -12.28 -2.30
CA GLU A 131 -7.36 -11.33 -2.98
C GLU A 131 -7.64 -11.38 -4.49
N ARG A 132 -7.78 -10.22 -5.12
CA ARG A 132 -7.96 -10.12 -6.57
C ARG A 132 -6.88 -9.24 -7.17
N GLY A 133 -6.30 -9.70 -8.27
CA GLY A 133 -5.40 -8.95 -9.12
C GLY A 133 -6.07 -8.71 -10.47
N TYR A 134 -5.73 -7.61 -11.12
CA TYR A 134 -6.30 -7.18 -12.38
C TYR A 134 -5.19 -6.73 -13.32
N TYR A 135 -5.43 -6.89 -14.62
CA TYR A 135 -4.60 -6.32 -15.68
C TYR A 135 -4.86 -4.82 -15.84
N GLU A 136 -3.99 -4.12 -16.59
CA GLU A 136 -4.15 -2.68 -16.85
C GLU A 136 -5.40 -2.34 -17.67
N ASN A 137 -5.97 -3.32 -18.37
CA ASN A 137 -7.26 -3.21 -19.06
C ASN A 137 -8.47 -3.44 -18.12
N GLY A 138 -8.24 -3.63 -16.82
CA GLY A 138 -9.27 -3.84 -15.80
C GLY A 138 -9.80 -5.28 -15.70
N LYS A 139 -9.39 -6.19 -16.59
CA LYS A 139 -9.82 -7.59 -16.53
C LYS A 139 -9.14 -8.34 -15.38
N PRO A 140 -9.79 -9.34 -14.78
CA PRO A 140 -9.16 -10.16 -13.74
C PRO A 140 -7.86 -10.79 -14.24
N GLU A 141 -6.78 -10.66 -13.46
CA GLU A 141 -5.51 -11.41 -13.63
C GLU A 141 -5.52 -12.64 -12.73
N SER A 142 -5.99 -12.48 -11.49
CA SER A 142 -5.93 -13.53 -10.49
C SER A 142 -7.00 -13.38 -9.41
N ILE A 143 -7.48 -14.50 -8.89
CA ILE A 143 -8.25 -14.57 -7.66
C ILE A 143 -7.66 -15.67 -6.77
N VAL A 144 -7.35 -15.38 -5.52
CA VAL A 144 -6.80 -16.35 -4.56
C VAL A 144 -7.45 -16.16 -3.21
N PHE A 145 -7.97 -17.24 -2.62
CA PHE A 145 -8.57 -17.18 -1.30
C PHE A 145 -7.52 -17.35 -0.19
N TYR A 146 -7.68 -16.56 0.86
CA TYR A 146 -6.83 -16.60 2.05
C TYR A 146 -7.68 -16.77 3.31
N THR A 147 -7.19 -17.59 4.23
CA THR A 147 -7.68 -17.72 5.60
C THR A 147 -6.55 -17.31 6.56
N ASN A 148 -6.76 -16.27 7.36
CA ASN A 148 -5.80 -15.82 8.38
C ASN A 148 -4.35 -15.64 7.88
N GLY A 149 -4.19 -15.06 6.69
CA GLY A 149 -2.90 -14.77 6.06
C GLY A 149 -2.29 -15.94 5.29
N ARG A 150 -2.99 -17.08 5.19
CA ARG A 150 -2.53 -18.26 4.45
C ARG A 150 -3.43 -18.51 3.25
N LYS A 151 -2.87 -18.79 2.08
CA LYS A 151 -3.64 -19.27 0.93
C LYS A 151 -4.35 -20.55 1.33
N ASP A 152 -5.63 -20.60 1.04
CA ASP A 152 -6.53 -21.66 1.44
C ASP A 152 -7.64 -21.79 0.40
N ARG A 153 -8.31 -22.94 0.37
CA ARG A 153 -9.31 -23.29 -0.63
C ARG A 153 -8.73 -23.26 -2.03
N GLY A 154 -8.78 -22.16 -2.76
CA GLY A 154 -8.30 -22.16 -4.13
C GLY A 154 -8.23 -20.80 -4.77
N GLY A 155 -7.89 -20.82 -6.06
CA GLY A 155 -7.75 -19.63 -6.86
C GLY A 155 -7.75 -19.93 -8.35
N LYS A 156 -7.85 -18.86 -9.14
CA LYS A 156 -7.79 -18.93 -10.60
C LYS A 156 -6.87 -17.85 -11.14
N TRP A 157 -6.24 -18.15 -12.26
CA TRP A 157 -5.54 -17.18 -13.09
C TRP A 157 -6.18 -17.10 -14.46
N TYR A 158 -6.14 -15.91 -15.02
CA TYR A 158 -6.72 -15.59 -16.30
C TYR A 158 -5.64 -15.00 -17.21
N ASP A 159 -5.89 -15.03 -18.52
CA ASP A 159 -5.15 -14.24 -19.48
C ASP A 159 -5.74 -12.83 -19.62
N GLU A 160 -5.09 -11.96 -20.40
CA GLU A 160 -5.55 -10.60 -20.64
C GLU A 160 -6.88 -10.50 -21.40
N LYS A 161 -7.36 -11.61 -21.98
CA LYS A 161 -8.68 -11.68 -22.61
C LYS A 161 -9.76 -12.06 -21.61
N GLY A 162 -9.39 -12.56 -20.44
CA GLY A 162 -10.27 -13.04 -19.37
C GLY A 162 -10.49 -14.55 -19.38
N LYS A 163 -9.74 -15.31 -20.19
CA LYS A 163 -9.85 -16.77 -20.24
C LYS A 163 -9.03 -17.40 -19.12
N ILE A 164 -9.60 -18.42 -18.47
CA ILE A 164 -8.92 -19.15 -17.40
C ILE A 164 -7.69 -19.87 -17.97
N LEU A 165 -6.53 -19.56 -17.40
CA LEU A 165 -5.26 -20.24 -17.68
C LEU A 165 -5.02 -21.38 -16.69
N ALA A 166 -5.38 -21.19 -15.43
CA ALA A 166 -5.16 -22.20 -14.41
C ALA A 166 -6.11 -22.04 -13.22
N GLU A 167 -6.38 -23.17 -12.57
CA GLU A 167 -7.08 -23.27 -11.29
C GLU A 167 -6.23 -24.04 -10.29
N PHE A 168 -6.28 -23.62 -9.04
CA PHE A 168 -5.47 -24.19 -7.96
C PHE A 168 -6.32 -24.41 -6.73
N ILE A 169 -6.00 -25.47 -5.99
CA ILE A 169 -6.48 -25.69 -4.63
C ILE A 169 -5.30 -25.55 -3.69
N PHE A 170 -5.47 -24.75 -2.64
CA PHE A 170 -4.47 -24.52 -1.60
C PHE A 170 -4.98 -25.04 -0.25
N LYS A 171 -4.08 -25.64 0.53
CA LYS A 171 -4.29 -25.93 1.95
C LYS A 171 -3.07 -25.44 2.73
N ASN A 172 -3.26 -24.46 3.61
CA ASN A 172 -2.19 -23.87 4.43
C ASN A 172 -0.97 -23.42 3.60
N ASN A 173 -1.20 -22.62 2.55
CA ASN A 173 -0.21 -22.18 1.55
C ASN A 173 0.30 -23.24 0.57
N LEU A 174 0.03 -24.53 0.80
CA LEU A 174 0.47 -25.62 -0.09
C LEU A 174 -0.53 -25.78 -1.23
N ALA A 175 -0.07 -25.72 -2.48
CA ALA A 175 -0.90 -26.11 -3.61
C ALA A 175 -1.06 -27.64 -3.58
N THR A 176 -2.29 -28.13 -3.45
CA THR A 176 -2.59 -29.57 -3.42
C THR A 176 -3.03 -30.10 -4.77
N ILE A 177 -3.71 -29.27 -5.57
CA ILE A 177 -4.17 -29.60 -6.92
C ILE A 177 -3.96 -28.36 -7.80
N GLY A 178 -3.47 -28.59 -9.02
CA GLY A 178 -3.44 -27.59 -10.08
C GLY A 178 -4.08 -28.16 -11.34
N ARG A 179 -4.81 -27.34 -12.09
CA ARG A 179 -5.28 -27.67 -13.44
C ARG A 179 -4.96 -26.50 -14.34
N CYS A 180 -4.24 -26.76 -15.43
CA CYS A 180 -3.82 -25.73 -16.39
C CYS A 180 -4.58 -25.94 -17.70
N TYR A 181 -4.91 -24.84 -18.36
CA TYR A 181 -5.73 -24.83 -19.55
C TYR A 181 -4.93 -24.23 -20.72
N GLN A 182 -5.23 -24.68 -21.93
CA GLN A 182 -4.85 -24.09 -23.23
C GLN A 182 -3.45 -24.33 -23.83
N LYS A 183 -2.55 -25.16 -23.29
CA LYS A 183 -1.15 -25.33 -23.83
C LYS A 183 -0.38 -24.01 -24.04
N LYS A 184 -0.88 -22.88 -23.53
CA LYS A 184 -0.27 -21.56 -23.66
C LYS A 184 0.56 -21.37 -22.40
N MET A 185 1.89 -21.37 -22.58
CA MET A 185 2.83 -21.15 -21.48
C MET A 185 2.43 -19.89 -20.70
N MET A 186 2.30 -20.04 -19.37
CA MET A 186 2.21 -18.89 -18.47
C MET A 186 3.36 -17.92 -18.76
N SER A 187 3.09 -16.62 -18.71
CA SER A 187 4.14 -15.62 -18.94
C SER A 187 5.28 -15.78 -17.92
N LYS A 188 6.51 -15.38 -18.28
CA LYS A 188 7.66 -15.40 -17.36
C LYS A 188 7.36 -14.69 -16.03
N LYS A 189 6.54 -13.64 -16.05
CA LYS A 189 6.08 -12.89 -14.87
C LYS A 189 5.17 -13.74 -13.96
N GLN A 190 4.26 -14.52 -14.54
CA GLN A 190 3.38 -15.45 -13.82
C GLN A 190 4.17 -16.65 -13.27
N LEU A 191 5.09 -17.21 -14.06
CA LEU A 191 6.01 -18.26 -13.61
C LEU A 191 6.91 -17.79 -12.46
N LYS A 192 7.36 -16.53 -12.45
CA LYS A 192 8.15 -15.98 -11.34
C LYS A 192 7.33 -15.84 -10.04
N LYS A 193 6.04 -15.49 -10.13
CA LYS A 193 5.11 -15.49 -8.98
C LYS A 193 4.89 -16.90 -8.42
N LEU A 194 4.91 -17.93 -9.27
CA LEU A 194 4.94 -19.34 -8.86
C LEU A 194 6.28 -19.74 -8.25
N ASN A 195 7.39 -19.33 -8.87
CA ASN A 195 8.73 -19.76 -8.49
C ASN A 195 9.23 -19.21 -7.16
N ASN A 196 8.68 -18.09 -6.72
CA ASN A 196 8.93 -17.54 -5.38
C ASN A 196 8.04 -18.19 -4.29
N SER A 197 7.25 -19.22 -4.62
CA SER A 197 6.57 -20.10 -3.67
C SER A 197 7.39 -21.39 -3.58
N PHE A 198 7.66 -21.89 -2.36
CA PHE A 198 8.48 -23.07 -2.03
C PHE A 198 8.12 -24.42 -2.70
N TYR A 199 7.24 -24.46 -3.70
CA TYR A 199 6.56 -25.67 -4.19
C TYR A 199 6.55 -25.75 -5.72
N THR A 200 7.69 -25.44 -6.34
CA THR A 200 7.84 -25.28 -7.79
C THR A 200 7.92 -26.60 -8.54
N SER A 201 8.37 -27.69 -7.93
CA SER A 201 8.53 -28.96 -8.65
C SER A 201 7.19 -29.60 -9.03
N THR A 202 6.17 -29.51 -8.18
CA THR A 202 4.84 -30.13 -8.43
C THR A 202 3.93 -29.24 -9.27
N ILE A 203 4.03 -27.91 -9.21
CA ILE A 203 3.17 -27.03 -10.02
C ILE A 203 3.73 -26.84 -11.44
N LEU A 204 5.07 -26.75 -11.60
CA LEU A 204 5.70 -26.64 -12.91
C LEU A 204 5.55 -27.93 -13.74
N SER A 205 5.40 -29.10 -13.11
CA SER A 205 5.14 -30.35 -13.85
C SER A 205 3.71 -30.41 -14.41
N ILE A 206 2.75 -29.69 -13.79
CA ILE A 206 1.33 -29.71 -14.18
C ILE A 206 1.03 -28.73 -15.34
N CYS A 207 1.82 -27.65 -15.49
CA CYS A 207 1.60 -26.63 -16.52
C CYS A 207 2.66 -26.59 -17.64
N LYS A 208 3.48 -27.64 -17.82
CA LYS A 208 4.41 -27.74 -18.96
C LYS A 208 3.68 -28.06 -20.25
#